data_AF-A0A0M4EB52-F1
#
_entry.id   AF-A0A0M4EB52-F1
#
_cell.length_a   1.000
_cell.length_b   1.000
_cell.length_c   1.000
_cell.angle_alpha   90.00
_cell.angle_beta   90.00
_cell.angle_gamma   90.00
#
_symmetry.space_group_name_H-M   'P 1'
#
loop_
_entity.id
_entity.type
_entity.pdbx_description
1 polymer ?
#
loop_
_entity_poly.entity_id
_entity_poly.type
_entity_poly.pdbx_seq_one_letter_code
_entity_poly.pdbx_strand_id
1 'polypeptide(L)'
;MLRCVFNTTHLIKAQEFQSHLLSCESRPDFDRFVIADALPAELSAADQIDIIQCKEDWDAEPVVESYKPESHITNKLIMRRLTGGSASVRREFRESERKRFQNITEVNQDESM
;
A
#
# COMPACT_ATOMS: atom_id res chain seq x y z
N MET A 1 10.65 -40.89 22.69
CA MET A 1 11.27 -39.80 21.94
C MET A 1 10.78 -38.48 22.52
N LEU A 2 11.64 -37.47 22.58
CA LEU A 2 11.37 -36.14 23.14
C LEU A 2 11.42 -35.10 22.03
N ARG A 3 10.64 -34.04 22.16
CA ARG A 3 10.67 -32.90 21.23
C ARG A 3 11.72 -31.89 21.68
N CYS A 4 12.43 -31.29 20.74
CA CYS A 4 13.36 -30.20 21.06
C CYS A 4 12.61 -28.93 21.52
N VAL A 5 13.25 -28.18 22.42
CA VAL A 5 12.74 -26.90 22.95
C VAL A 5 12.88 -25.77 21.91
N PHE A 6 13.92 -25.82 21.07
CA PHE A 6 14.21 -24.79 20.06
C PHE A 6 13.41 -25.00 18.77
N ASN A 7 13.02 -26.24 18.45
CA ASN A 7 12.26 -26.56 17.24
C ASN A 7 11.34 -27.77 17.47
N THR A 8 10.04 -27.58 17.27
CA THR A 8 9.02 -28.61 17.54
C THR A 8 9.00 -29.77 16.54
N THR A 9 9.72 -29.63 15.41
CA THR A 9 9.86 -30.67 14.38
C THR A 9 10.95 -31.69 14.72
N HIS A 10 11.90 -31.37 15.60
CA HIS A 10 12.98 -32.27 15.99
C HIS A 10 12.49 -33.30 17.01
N LEU A 11 12.52 -34.59 16.63
CA LEU A 11 12.24 -35.73 17.50
C LEU A 11 13.55 -36.44 17.85
N ILE A 12 13.92 -36.41 19.12
CA ILE A 12 15.22 -36.90 19.61
C ILE A 12 15.00 -38.06 20.58
N LYS A 13 15.95 -39.00 20.62
CA LYS A 13 15.93 -40.08 21.61
C LYS A 13 16.27 -39.51 22.99
N ALA A 14 15.71 -40.11 24.05
CA ALA A 14 15.92 -39.59 25.40
C ALA A 14 17.40 -39.53 25.81
N GLN A 15 18.22 -40.48 25.33
CA GLN A 15 19.66 -40.56 25.62
C GLN A 15 20.48 -39.45 24.96
N GLU A 16 20.04 -38.96 23.79
CA GLU A 16 20.75 -37.96 22.98
C GLU A 16 20.19 -36.54 23.19
N PHE A 17 19.20 -36.39 24.06
CA PHE A 17 18.51 -35.12 24.25
C PHE A 17 19.44 -34.06 24.85
N GLN A 18 20.28 -34.43 25.81
CA GLN A 18 21.22 -33.50 26.44
C GLN A 18 22.29 -33.00 25.47
N SER A 19 22.85 -33.89 24.65
CA SER A 19 23.82 -33.49 23.62
C SER A 19 23.18 -32.62 22.55
N HIS A 20 21.95 -32.95 22.13
CA HIS A 20 21.20 -32.14 21.17
C HIS A 20 20.99 -30.69 21.64
N LEU A 21 20.67 -30.46 22.91
CA LEU A 21 20.45 -29.09 23.41
C LEU A 21 21.69 -28.19 23.27
N LEU A 22 22.88 -28.77 23.36
CA LEU A 22 24.13 -28.03 23.24
C LEU A 22 24.48 -27.70 21.79
N SER A 23 24.11 -28.57 20.84
CA SER A 23 24.50 -28.49 19.43
C SER A 23 23.32 -28.32 18.46
N CYS A 24 22.17 -27.87 18.94
CA CYS A 24 20.97 -27.72 18.11
C CYS A 24 21.16 -26.60 17.08
N GLU A 25 20.99 -26.92 15.80
CA GLU A 25 21.09 -25.95 14.70
C GLU A 25 20.04 -24.83 14.77
N SER A 26 18.87 -25.12 15.34
CA SER A 26 17.77 -24.14 15.48
C SER A 26 17.90 -23.23 16.70
N ARG A 27 18.93 -23.42 17.54
CA ARG A 27 19.20 -22.57 18.72
C ARG A 27 19.45 -21.09 18.37
N PRO A 28 20.34 -20.72 17.43
CA PRO A 28 20.58 -19.31 17.10
C PRO A 28 19.33 -18.58 16.60
N ASP A 29 18.46 -19.25 15.85
CA ASP A 29 17.23 -18.64 15.35
C ASP A 29 16.21 -18.41 16.48
N PHE A 30 16.12 -19.35 17.42
CA PHE A 30 15.35 -19.18 18.65
C PHE A 30 15.90 -18.02 19.49
N ASP A 31 17.22 -17.95 19.65
CA ASP A 31 17.88 -16.87 20.41
C ASP A 31 17.63 -15.51 19.76
N ARG A 32 17.70 -15.39 18.43
CA ARG A 32 17.35 -14.16 17.69
C ARG A 32 15.89 -13.76 17.85
N PHE A 33 14.98 -14.73 17.84
CA PHE A 33 13.55 -14.48 18.03
C PHE A 33 13.25 -13.98 19.45
N VAL A 34 13.89 -14.57 20.45
CA VAL A 34 13.71 -14.17 21.87
C VAL A 34 14.40 -12.83 22.15
N ILE A 35 15.55 -12.58 21.53
CA ILE A 35 16.39 -11.39 21.71
C ILE A 35 16.19 -10.47 20.49
N ALA A 36 14.94 -10.24 20.07
CA ALA A 36 14.62 -9.45 18.88
C ALA A 36 14.96 -7.95 19.03
N ASP A 37 15.02 -7.44 20.27
CA ASP A 37 15.22 -6.00 20.58
C ASP A 37 16.66 -5.63 20.94
N ALA A 38 17.60 -6.56 20.94
CA ALA A 38 19.01 -6.18 21.09
C ALA A 38 19.48 -5.57 19.77
N LEU A 39 19.55 -4.24 19.72
CA LEU A 39 20.27 -3.54 18.67
C LEU A 39 21.65 -4.22 18.52
N PRO A 40 22.11 -4.47 17.27
CA PRO A 40 23.47 -4.96 17.05
C PRO A 40 24.47 -4.14 17.86
N ALA A 41 25.41 -4.82 18.52
CA ALA A 41 26.47 -4.17 19.25
C ALA A 41 27.34 -3.39 18.25
N GLU A 42 27.03 -2.09 18.11
CA GLU A 42 27.67 -1.12 17.24
C GLU A 42 27.67 -1.52 15.76
N LEU A 43 26.92 -0.77 14.94
CA LEU A 43 27.03 -0.85 13.47
C LEU A 43 28.50 -0.71 13.10
N SER A 44 29.01 -1.64 12.30
CA SER A 44 30.42 -1.61 11.91
C SER A 44 30.67 -0.38 11.05
N ALA A 45 31.90 0.14 11.03
CA ALA A 45 32.24 1.25 10.14
C ALA A 45 32.03 0.94 8.64
N ALA A 46 31.90 -0.35 8.27
CA ALA A 46 31.56 -0.79 6.92
C ALA A 46 30.06 -0.64 6.59
N ASP A 47 29.21 -0.37 7.59
CA ASP A 47 27.77 -0.10 7.45
C ASP A 47 27.49 1.40 7.26
N GLN A 48 28.51 2.21 6.95
CA GLN A 48 28.33 3.59 6.51
C GLN A 48 27.67 3.58 5.13
N ILE A 49 26.34 3.55 5.14
CA ILE A 49 25.52 3.70 3.94
C ILE A 49 25.74 5.13 3.44
N ASP A 50 26.33 5.26 2.25
CA ASP A 50 26.37 6.54 1.56
C ASP A 50 24.93 7.01 1.33
N ILE A 51 24.59 8.15 1.93
CA ILE A 51 23.26 8.74 1.78
C ILE A 51 23.16 9.21 0.33
N ILE A 52 22.46 8.43 -0.51
CA ILE A 52 22.18 8.81 -1.89
C ILE A 52 21.27 10.03 -1.85
N GLN A 53 21.76 11.15 -2.37
CA GLN A 53 20.95 12.37 -2.47
C GLN A 53 19.87 12.18 -3.53
N CYS A 54 18.60 12.22 -3.12
CA CYS A 54 17.46 12.27 -4.01
C CYS A 54 17.03 13.72 -4.22
N LYS A 55 16.69 14.06 -5.47
CA LYS A 55 16.14 15.39 -5.82
C LYS A 55 14.67 15.52 -5.42
N GLU A 56 13.95 14.41 -5.33
CA GLU A 56 12.54 14.36 -4.95
C GLU A 56 12.43 14.20 -3.43
N ASP A 57 11.80 15.18 -2.80
CA ASP A 57 11.49 15.19 -1.37
C ASP A 57 9.97 15.18 -1.21
N TRP A 58 9.46 14.16 -0.53
CA TRP A 58 8.03 13.97 -0.29
C TRP A 58 7.46 15.07 0.61
N ASP A 59 8.29 15.68 1.47
CA ASP A 59 7.88 16.76 2.36
C ASP A 59 7.93 18.15 1.69
N ALA A 60 8.63 18.27 0.55
CA ALA A 60 8.72 19.51 -0.22
C ALA A 60 7.62 19.65 -1.28
N GLU A 61 6.69 18.69 -1.38
CA GLU A 61 5.57 18.79 -2.30
C GLU A 61 4.66 19.96 -1.91
N PRO A 62 4.28 20.83 -2.87
CA PRO A 62 3.37 21.92 -2.57
C PRO A 62 2.02 21.36 -2.09
N VAL A 63 1.34 22.08 -1.20
CA VAL A 63 0.00 21.71 -0.77
C VAL A 63 -0.95 21.83 -1.97
N VAL A 64 -1.30 20.69 -2.58
CA VAL A 64 -2.28 20.61 -3.67
C VAL A 64 -3.69 20.51 -3.08
N GLU A 65 -4.66 21.16 -3.73
CA GLU A 65 -6.07 20.97 -3.35
C GLU A 65 -6.48 19.50 -3.47
N SER A 66 -7.33 19.04 -2.54
CA SER A 66 -7.91 17.71 -2.65
C SER A 66 -8.74 17.58 -3.92
N TYR A 67 -8.66 16.41 -4.56
CA TYR A 67 -9.45 16.08 -5.73
C TYR A 67 -10.95 16.23 -5.47
N LYS A 68 -11.61 17.10 -6.24
CA LYS A 68 -13.06 17.32 -6.20
C LYS A 68 -13.71 16.49 -7.32
N PRO A 69 -14.36 15.34 -6.99
CA PRO A 69 -14.93 14.47 -8.01
C PRO A 69 -16.07 15.14 -8.77
N GLU A 70 -16.81 16.05 -8.13
CA GLU A 70 -17.96 16.70 -8.75
C GLU A 70 -17.57 17.56 -9.95
N SER A 71 -16.56 18.41 -9.82
CA SER A 71 -16.06 19.27 -10.90
C SER A 71 -15.43 18.45 -12.03
N HIS A 72 -14.73 17.38 -11.67
CA HIS A 72 -14.16 16.47 -12.65
C HIS A 72 -15.24 15.76 -13.48
N ILE A 73 -16.35 15.36 -12.85
CA ILE A 73 -17.46 14.69 -13.52
C ILE A 73 -18.26 15.67 -14.39
N THR A 74 -18.45 16.92 -13.97
CA THR A 74 -19.20 17.91 -14.76
C THR A 74 -18.48 18.28 -16.05
N ASN A 75 -17.16 18.36 -16.01
CA ASN A 75 -16.36 18.90 -17.11
C ASN A 75 -15.89 17.83 -18.11
N LYS A 76 -16.09 16.55 -17.82
CA LYS A 76 -15.71 15.44 -18.69
C LYS A 76 -16.91 14.74 -19.31
N LEU A 77 -16.67 14.02 -20.41
CA LEU A 77 -17.64 13.18 -21.12
C LEU A 77 -17.97 11.89 -20.35
N ILE A 78 -18.37 12.02 -19.08
CA ILE A 78 -18.74 10.92 -18.19
C ILE A 78 -20.25 10.85 -18.10
N MET A 79 -20.83 9.68 -18.36
CA MET A 79 -22.28 9.47 -18.24
C MET A 79 -22.69 9.37 -16.77
N ARG A 80 -23.63 10.22 -16.35
CA ARG A 80 -24.19 10.24 -15.00
C ARG A 80 -25.61 9.66 -15.00
N ARG A 81 -26.00 9.06 -13.87
CA ARG A 81 -27.36 8.57 -13.64
C ARG A 81 -27.91 9.13 -12.34
N LEU A 82 -29.11 9.71 -12.39
CA LEU A 82 -29.87 10.05 -11.19
C LEU A 82 -30.53 8.80 -10.60
N THR A 83 -30.25 8.52 -9.33
CA THR A 83 -30.90 7.47 -8.55
C THR A 83 -32.12 8.04 -7.81
N GLY A 84 -33.28 7.39 -7.95
CA GLY A 84 -34.53 7.88 -7.35
C GLY A 84 -35.24 9.00 -8.14
N GLY A 85 -36.05 9.78 -7.43
CA GLY A 85 -36.83 10.90 -7.98
C GLY A 85 -38.14 10.50 -8.68
N SER A 86 -38.94 11.50 -9.06
CA SER A 86 -40.15 11.30 -9.87
C SER A 86 -39.78 11.09 -11.35
N ALA A 87 -40.76 10.68 -12.16
CA ALA A 87 -40.54 10.52 -13.60
C ALA A 87 -40.15 11.85 -14.29
N SER A 88 -40.68 12.99 -13.83
CA SER A 88 -40.34 14.32 -14.37
C SER A 88 -38.89 14.66 -14.11
N VAL A 89 -38.45 14.52 -12.86
CA VAL A 89 -37.07 14.85 -12.46
C VAL A 89 -36.05 14.00 -13.23
N ARG A 90 -36.34 12.71 -13.45
CA ARG A 90 -35.47 11.85 -14.29
C ARG A 90 -35.45 12.27 -15.76
N ARG A 91 -36.55 12.81 -16.30
CA ARG A 91 -36.62 13.31 -17.68
C ARG A 91 -35.81 14.60 -17.82
N GLU A 92 -36.01 15.54 -16.90
CA GLU A 92 -35.26 16.80 -16.84
C GLU A 92 -33.75 16.55 -16.73
N PHE A 93 -33.34 15.63 -15.84
CA PHE A 93 -31.93 15.25 -15.69
C PHE A 93 -31.31 14.69 -16.98
N ARG A 94 -32.04 13.85 -17.72
CA ARG A 94 -31.55 13.33 -19.02
C ARG A 94 -31.46 14.42 -20.08
N GLU A 95 -32.32 15.43 -20.01
CA GLU A 95 -32.25 16.56 -20.93
C GLU A 95 -31.08 17.49 -20.62
N SER A 96 -30.85 17.81 -19.34
CA SER A 96 -29.69 18.60 -18.92
C SER A 96 -28.39 17.91 -19.25
N GLU A 97 -28.30 16.59 -19.05
CA GLU A 97 -27.11 15.81 -19.43
C GLU A 97 -26.90 15.85 -20.95
N ARG A 98 -27.93 15.69 -21.78
CA ARG A 98 -27.78 15.80 -23.25
C ARG A 98 -27.22 17.16 -23.69
N LYS A 99 -27.73 18.25 -23.13
CA LYS A 99 -27.22 19.61 -23.39
C LYS A 99 -25.77 19.75 -22.93
N ARG A 100 -25.43 19.23 -21.74
CA ARG A 100 -24.05 19.22 -21.24
C ARG A 100 -23.09 18.50 -22.19
N PHE A 101 -23.47 17.31 -22.67
CA PHE A 101 -22.65 16.53 -23.60
C PHE A 101 -22.43 17.27 -24.92
N GLN A 102 -23.46 17.90 -25.49
CA GLN A 102 -23.34 18.71 -26.71
C GLN A 102 -22.32 19.85 -26.52
N ASN A 103 -22.46 20.63 -25.45
CA ASN A 103 -21.56 21.73 -25.15
C ASN A 103 -20.10 21.26 -24.99
N ILE A 104 -19.86 20.15 -24.28
CA ILE A 104 -18.49 19.63 -24.10
C ILE A 104 -17.92 19.11 -25.42
N THR A 105 -18.73 18.46 -26.26
CA THR A 105 -18.26 18.00 -27.57
C THR A 105 -17.93 19.14 -28.52
N GLU A 106 -18.69 20.24 -28.48
CA GLU A 106 -18.42 21.45 -29.27
C GLU A 106 -17.09 22.09 -28.86
N VAL A 107 -16.88 22.32 -27.56
CA VAL A 107 -15.62 22.90 -27.05
C VAL A 107 -14.40 22.05 -27.44
N ASN A 108 -14.50 20.71 -27.35
CA ASN A 108 -13.40 19.83 -27.73
C ASN A 108 -13.13 19.79 -29.25
N GLN A 109 -14.11 20.14 -30.08
CA GLN A 109 -13.94 20.23 -31.54
C GLN A 109 -13.24 21.53 -31.93
N ASP A 110 -13.57 22.65 -31.28
CA ASP A 110 -12.93 23.95 -31.52
C ASP A 110 -11.46 23.97 -31.08
N GLU A 111 -11.08 23.22 -30.03
CA GLU A 111 -9.68 23.11 -29.59
C GLU A 111 -8.82 22.22 -30.51
N SER A 112 -9.42 21.46 -31.44
CA SER A 112 -8.71 20.55 -32.35
C SER A 112 -8.50 21.13 -33.76
N MET A 113 -8.97 22.34 -34.04
CA MET A 113 -8.91 23.01 -35.35
C MET A 113 -7.94 24.19 -35.33
#